data_AF-A0A7K3L319-F1
#
_entry.id   AF-A0A7K3L319-F1
#
_cell.length_a   1.000
_cell.length_b   1.000
_cell.length_c   1.000
_cell.angle_alpha   90.00
_cell.angle_beta   90.00
_cell.angle_gamma   90.00
#
_symmetry.space_group_name_H-M   'P 1'
#
loop_
_entity.id
_entity.type
_entity.pdbx_description
1 polymer ?
#
loop_
_entity_poly.entity_id
_entity_poly.type
_entity_poly.pdbx_seq_one_letter_code
_entity_poly.pdbx_strand_id
1 'polypeptide(L)'
;MTTVDGVKVQVNYAHESDAPMTEPEVQAYIQRAYEKYPHGKLESLVLDVDGEDVGIHYGLAPEKFDRIRRITGYLVGTLDRFNDAKRAEEHDRVKHQVGCC
;
A
#
# COMPACT_ATOMS: atom_id res chain seq x y z
N MET A 1 16.31 -0.77 -13.65
CA MET A 1 15.71 -0.96 -12.32
C MET A 1 16.83 -1.38 -11.39
N THR A 2 17.21 -0.50 -10.48
CA THR A 2 18.36 -0.65 -9.60
C THR A 2 17.85 -0.84 -8.18
N THR A 3 18.44 -1.76 -7.43
CA THR A 3 18.05 -1.96 -6.03
C THR A 3 18.93 -1.10 -5.14
N VAL A 4 18.30 -0.25 -4.32
CA VAL A 4 18.97 0.62 -3.35
C VAL A 4 18.34 0.32 -1.99
N ASP A 5 19.14 -0.15 -1.03
CA ASP A 5 18.67 -0.57 0.31
C ASP A 5 17.48 -1.53 0.33
N GLY A 6 17.46 -2.46 -0.64
CA GLY A 6 16.37 -3.43 -0.78
C GLY A 6 15.08 -2.87 -1.38
N VAL A 7 15.06 -1.59 -1.73
CA VAL A 7 13.97 -0.92 -2.47
C VAL A 7 14.29 -0.95 -3.96
N LYS A 8 13.28 -1.30 -4.75
CA LYS A 8 13.38 -1.30 -6.21
C LYS A 8 13.21 0.10 -6.76
N VAL A 9 14.28 0.70 -7.27
CA VAL A 9 14.27 2.06 -7.83
C VAL A 9 14.25 2.02 -9.35
N GLN A 10 13.36 2.81 -9.94
CA GLN A 10 13.32 3.12 -11.36
C GLN A 10 13.30 4.63 -11.55
N VAL A 11 14.18 5.14 -12.41
CA VAL A 11 14.21 6.56 -12.78
C VAL A 11 13.91 6.66 -14.27
N ASN A 12 12.89 7.43 -14.62
CA ASN A 12 12.51 7.75 -15.99
C ASN A 12 12.83 9.23 -16.23
N TYR A 13 13.48 9.54 -17.34
CA TYR A 13 13.77 10.90 -17.75
C TYR A 13 12.86 11.27 -18.91
N ALA A 14 12.21 12.43 -18.84
CA ALA A 14 11.34 12.94 -19.90
C ALA A 14 12.15 13.38 -21.12
N HIS A 15 13.36 13.91 -20.89
CA HIS A 15 14.25 14.43 -21.92
C HIS A 15 15.69 13.90 -21.77
N GLU A 16 16.40 13.73 -22.89
CA GLU A 16 17.81 13.28 -22.89
C GLU A 16 18.77 14.29 -22.25
N SER A 17 18.35 15.55 -22.14
CA SER A 17 19.10 16.64 -21.51
C SER A 17 18.93 16.73 -20.00
N ASP A 18 18.03 15.93 -19.41
CA ASP A 18 17.75 15.98 -17.98
C ASP A 18 18.98 15.57 -17.17
N ALA A 19 19.18 16.26 -16.05
CA ALA A 19 20.32 15.99 -15.20
C ALA A 19 20.21 14.58 -14.59
N PRO A 20 21.27 13.74 -14.71
CA PRO A 20 21.24 12.42 -14.12
C PRO A 20 21.17 12.54 -12.60
N MET A 21 20.21 11.82 -12.01
CA MET A 21 20.07 11.76 -10.56
C MET A 21 21.30 11.15 -9.90
N THR A 22 21.69 11.73 -8.77
CA THR A 22 22.80 11.23 -7.97
C THR A 22 22.31 10.19 -6.95
N GLU A 23 23.17 9.23 -6.59
CA GLU A 23 22.89 8.25 -5.54
C GLU A 23 22.43 8.87 -4.19
N PRO A 24 23.08 9.93 -3.64
CA PRO A 24 22.62 10.56 -2.40
C PRO A 24 21.23 11.20 -2.54
N GLU A 25 20.86 11.65 -3.73
CA GLU A 25 19.53 12.21 -3.98
C GLU A 25 18.46 11.11 -3.96
N VAL A 26 18.72 9.97 -4.61
CA VAL A 26 17.86 8.78 -4.54
C VAL A 26 17.66 8.33 -3.08
N GLN A 27 18.74 8.34 -2.30
CA GLN A 27 18.70 8.02 -0.87
C GLN A 27 17.81 8.99 -0.08
N ALA A 28 17.89 10.29 -0.35
CA ALA A 28 17.02 11.28 0.27
C ALA A 28 15.53 11.03 -0.04
N TYR A 29 15.19 10.61 -1.27
CA TYR A 29 13.82 10.24 -1.63
C TYR A 29 13.32 8.97 -0.90
N ILE A 30 14.20 7.99 -0.71
CA ILE A 30 13.90 6.78 0.07
C ILE A 30 13.68 7.16 1.54
N GLN A 31 14.56 7.98 2.13
CA GLN A 31 14.41 8.44 3.50
C GLN A 31 13.09 9.19 3.71
N ARG A 32 12.77 10.12 2.80
CA ARG A 32 11.49 10.85 2.80
C ARG A 32 10.29 9.90 2.77
N ALA A 33 10.40 8.77 2.05
CA ALA A 33 9.33 7.77 1.99
C ALA A 33 9.09 7.13 3.36
N TYR A 34 10.16 6.76 4.08
CA TYR A 34 10.07 6.18 5.41
C TYR A 34 9.52 7.16 6.44
N GLU A 35 9.87 8.44 6.34
CA GLU A 35 9.31 9.50 7.19
C GLU A 35 7.81 9.73 6.91
N LYS A 36 7.40 9.69 5.64
CA LYS A 36 6.01 9.88 5.23
C LYS A 36 5.12 8.67 5.53
N TYR A 37 5.68 7.46 5.46
CA TYR A 37 4.95 6.20 5.67
C TYR A 37 5.60 5.37 6.79
N PRO A 38 5.51 5.79 8.06
CA PRO A 38 6.22 5.17 9.18
C PRO A 38 5.83 3.70 9.44
N HIS A 39 4.65 3.28 8.99
CA HIS A 39 4.13 1.92 9.15
C HIS A 39 4.07 1.14 7.83
N GLY A 40 4.44 1.75 6.70
CA GLY A 40 4.39 1.12 5.39
C GLY A 40 5.79 0.65 4.99
N LYS A 41 5.96 -0.64 4.72
CA LYS A 41 7.20 -1.14 4.13
C LYS A 41 7.27 -0.68 2.66
N LEU A 42 8.30 0.06 2.28
CA LEU A 42 8.52 0.47 0.89
C LEU A 42 9.10 -0.71 0.08
N GLU A 43 8.51 -1.02 -1.07
CA GLU A 43 9.01 -2.06 -1.99
C GLU A 43 9.57 -1.46 -3.28
N SER A 44 8.93 -0.41 -3.80
CA SER A 44 9.38 0.27 -5.02
C SER A 44 9.29 1.78 -4.94
N LEU A 45 10.18 2.43 -5.67
CA LEU A 45 10.22 3.87 -5.88
C LEU A 45 10.38 4.11 -7.38
N VAL A 46 9.43 4.81 -7.99
CA VAL A 46 9.55 5.31 -9.36
C VAL A 46 9.66 6.82 -9.32
N LEU A 47 10.68 7.34 -10.00
CA LEU A 47 10.99 8.76 -10.11
C LEU A 47 10.87 9.15 -11.58
N ASP A 48 9.98 10.10 -11.87
CA ASP A 48 9.79 10.64 -13.21
C ASP A 48 10.36 12.06 -13.22
N VAL A 49 11.51 12.23 -13.85
CA VAL A 49 12.24 13.50 -13.92
C VAL A 49 11.80 14.25 -15.17
N ASP A 50 11.37 15.48 -15.01
CA ASP A 50 11.00 16.41 -16.08
C ASP A 50 11.65 17.78 -15.82
N GLY A 51 12.86 17.97 -16.36
CA GLY A 51 13.65 19.16 -16.11
C GLY A 51 13.98 19.38 -14.62
N GLU A 52 13.33 20.36 -14.01
CA GLU A 52 13.49 20.71 -12.57
C GLU A 52 12.47 20.00 -11.66
N ASP A 53 11.45 19.37 -12.24
CA ASP A 53 10.37 18.70 -11.51
C ASP A 53 10.62 17.19 -11.40
N VAL A 54 10.26 16.61 -10.25
CA VAL A 54 10.36 15.16 -10.02
C VAL A 54 9.03 14.62 -9.52
N GLY A 55 8.38 13.82 -10.37
CA GLY A 55 7.26 12.97 -10.03
C GLY A 55 7.72 11.78 -9.19
N ILE A 56 7.01 11.50 -8.08
CA ILE A 56 7.39 10.44 -7.15
C ILE A 56 6.24 9.48 -6.94
N HIS A 57 6.47 8.21 -7.25
CA HIS A 57 5.51 7.14 -7.06
C HIS A 57 6.07 6.09 -6.09
N TYR A 58 5.43 5.98 -4.92
CA TYR A 58 5.78 5.00 -3.90
C TYR A 58 4.94 3.73 -4.06
N GLY A 59 5.61 2.58 -4.20
CA GLY A 59 4.99 1.27 -4.08
C GLY A 59 5.21 0.71 -2.69
N LEU A 60 4.18 0.80 -1.84
CA LEU A 60 4.19 0.22 -0.50
C LEU A 60 3.77 -1.26 -0.58
N ALA A 61 4.37 -2.09 0.27
CA ALA A 61 3.97 -3.46 0.46
C ALA A 61 2.50 -3.54 0.89
N PRO A 62 1.72 -4.48 0.35
CA PRO A 62 0.35 -4.69 0.80
C PRO A 62 0.35 -5.21 2.24
N GLU A 63 -0.16 -4.40 3.17
CA GLU A 63 -0.35 -4.82 4.55
C GLU A 63 -1.68 -5.58 4.70
N LYS A 64 -1.67 -6.64 5.51
CA LYS A 64 -2.91 -7.40 5.76
C LYS A 64 -3.81 -6.57 6.65
N PHE A 65 -5.08 -6.47 6.28
CA PHE A 65 -6.09 -5.87 7.14
C PHE A 65 -6.99 -6.96 7.72
N ASP A 66 -7.29 -6.83 9.01
CA ASP A 66 -8.26 -7.68 9.68
C ASP A 66 -9.68 -7.18 9.43
N ARG A 67 -10.57 -8.11 9.06
CA ARG A 67 -12.00 -7.81 8.88
C ARG A 67 -12.74 -8.09 10.19
N ILE A 68 -12.96 -7.03 10.96
CA ILE A 68 -13.80 -7.10 12.16
C ILE A 68 -15.28 -6.88 11.81
N ARG A 69 -16.18 -7.57 12.53
CA ARG A 69 -17.63 -7.42 12.42
C ARG A 69 -18.17 -6.81 13.70
N ARG A 70 -19.15 -5.91 13.58
CA ARG A 70 -19.90 -5.38 14.73
C ARG A 70 -21.17 -6.18 14.92
N ILE A 71 -21.34 -6.75 16.11
CA ILE A 71 -22.59 -7.37 16.57
C ILE A 71 -23.21 -6.42 17.60
N THR A 72 -24.46 -6.67 18.01
CA THR A 72 -25.15 -5.95 19.07
C THR A 72 -24.26 -5.77 20.32
N GLY A 73 -23.65 -4.59 20.43
CA GLY A 73 -22.86 -4.15 21.58
C GLY A 73 -21.33 -4.33 21.49
N TYR A 74 -20.76 -5.07 20.52
CA TYR A 74 -19.32 -5.39 20.54
C TYR A 74 -18.71 -5.69 19.15
N LEU A 75 -17.39 -5.53 19.05
CA LEU A 75 -16.58 -5.86 17.86
C LEU A 75 -16.02 -7.29 18.00
N VAL A 76 -16.15 -8.11 16.97
CA VAL A 76 -15.61 -9.48 16.92
C VAL A 76 -14.91 -9.72 15.59
N GLY A 77 -13.73 -10.32 15.61
CA GLY A 77 -13.02 -10.77 14.40
C GLY A 77 -13.63 -12.04 13.80
N THR A 78 -13.89 -13.05 14.63
CA THR A 78 -14.37 -14.39 14.23
C THR A 78 -15.82 -14.64 14.63
N LEU A 79 -16.44 -15.71 14.12
CA LEU A 79 -17.83 -16.06 14.46
C LEU A 79 -17.97 -16.81 15.81
N ASP A 80 -16.85 -17.11 16.47
CA ASP A 80 -16.80 -18.01 17.64
C ASP A 80 -17.56 -17.44 18.85
N ARG A 81 -17.69 -16.11 18.96
CA ARG A 81 -18.37 -15.43 20.06
C ARG A 81 -19.84 -15.10 19.78
N PHE A 82 -20.39 -15.57 18.66
CA PHE A 82 -21.79 -15.33 18.32
C PHE A 82 -22.69 -16.17 19.21
N ASN A 83 -23.72 -15.55 19.79
CA ASN A 83 -24.83 -16.29 20.40
C ASN A 83 -25.62 -17.04 19.31
N ASP A 84 -26.44 -18.00 19.73
CA ASP A 84 -27.14 -18.90 18.80
C ASP A 84 -28.06 -18.14 17.84
N ALA A 85 -28.74 -17.10 18.32
CA ALA A 85 -29.60 -16.24 17.50
C ALA A 85 -28.82 -15.55 16.37
N LYS A 86 -27.65 -14.97 16.66
CA LYS A 86 -26.82 -14.29 15.64
C LYS A 86 -26.14 -15.26 14.70
N ARG A 87 -25.88 -16.49 15.14
CA ARG A 87 -25.37 -17.55 14.26
C ARG A 87 -26.42 -17.98 13.25
N ALA A 88 -27.68 -18.11 13.66
CA ALA A 88 -28.79 -18.37 12.75
C ALA A 88 -28.98 -17.23 11.72
N GLU A 89 -28.97 -15.97 12.17
CA GLU A 89 -29.03 -14.81 11.25
C GLU A 89 -27.86 -14.77 10.25
N GLU A 90 -26.64 -15.16 10.67
CA GLU A 90 -25.47 -15.21 9.78
C GLU A 90 -25.61 -16.32 8.73
N HIS A 91 -26.15 -17.47 9.13
CA HIS A 91 -26.40 -18.60 8.23
C HIS A 91 -27.41 -18.23 7.13
N ASP A 92 -28.45 -17.46 7.47
CA ASP A 92 -29.48 -17.03 6.52
C ASP A 92 -29.02 -15.88 5.62
N ARG A 93 -27.79 -15.36 5.81
CA ARG A 93 -27.28 -14.21 5.08
C ARG A 93 -26.90 -14.57 3.64
N VAL A 94 -27.58 -13.96 2.67
CA VAL A 94 -27.23 -14.06 1.24
C VAL A 94 -25.98 -13.22 0.94
N LYS A 95 -24.92 -13.86 0.43
CA LYS A 95 -23.68 -13.19 -0.02
C LYS A 95 -23.84 -12.76 -1.47
N HIS A 96 -24.02 -11.47 -1.69
CA HIS A 96 -23.94 -10.90 -3.04
C HIS A 96 -22.47 -10.82 -3.45
N GLN A 97 -22.07 -11.64 -4.43
CA GLN A 97 -20.81 -11.42 -5.14
C GLN A 97 -21.04 -10.27 -6.12
N VAL A 98 -20.06 -9.38 -6.25
CA VAL A 98 -20.06 -8.41 -7.34
C VAL A 98 -19.80 -9.23 -8.61
N GLY A 99 -20.81 -9.39 -9.45
CA GLY A 99 -20.65 -10.02 -10.76
C GLY A 99 -19.58 -9.24 -11.53
N CYS A 100 -18.55 -9.94 -11.98
CA CYS A 100 -17.55 -9.36 -12.87
C CYS A 100 -18.27 -9.00 -14.18
N CYS A 101 -18.31 -7.70 -14.49
CA CYS A 101 -18.76 -7.17 -15.79
C CYS A 101 -17.52 -6.94 -16.66
#